data_AF-A0A1U8MZZ3-F1
#
_entry.id   AF-A0A1U8MZZ3-F1
#
_cell.length_a   1.000
_cell.length_b   1.000
_cell.length_c   1.000
_cell.angle_alpha   90.00
_cell.angle_beta   90.00
_cell.angle_gamma   90.00
#
_symmetry.space_group_name_H-M   'P 1'
#
loop_
_entity.id
_entity.type
_entity.pdbx_description
1 polymer ?
#
loop_
_entity_poly.entity_id
_entity_poly.type
_entity_poly.pdbx_seq_one_letter_code
_entity_poly.pdbx_strand_id
1 'polypeptide(L)'
;MQTFMIPGTVFMSLLAGALFGVFKGVALVVFTATAGASSCYFLSKVVGRPLVFSLWPDKLSFFQAQVAQRRECLLNYMLFLRFTPTLPNTFINVASPIVDIPYRIFFLATFIGLIPAAYITVKAGIALGELQSVGDLYDFKSIATLFIIGVVSVTPTLMSKTKS
;
A
#
# COMPACT_ATOMS: atom_id res chain seq x y z
N MET A 1 6.20 -6.06 2.58
CA MET A 1 5.66 -5.70 1.25
C MET A 1 5.89 -4.24 0.90
N GLN A 2 5.41 -3.27 1.71
CA GLN A 2 5.62 -1.84 1.45
C GLN A 2 7.11 -1.42 1.38
N THR A 3 7.98 -2.05 2.18
CA THR A 3 9.44 -1.84 2.13
C THR A 3 10.06 -2.18 0.78
N PHE A 4 9.47 -3.14 0.04
CA PHE A 4 9.97 -3.67 -1.23
C PHE A 4 9.08 -3.34 -2.42
N MET A 5 8.12 -2.42 -2.27
CA MET A 5 7.21 -1.98 -3.34
C MET A 5 6.34 -3.08 -3.97
N ILE A 6 6.23 -4.25 -3.33
CA ILE A 6 5.55 -5.40 -3.93
C ILE A 6 4.02 -5.16 -3.88
N PRO A 7 3.33 -5.15 -5.03
CA PRO A 7 1.87 -5.06 -5.06
C PRO A 7 1.28 -6.33 -4.43
N GLY A 8 0.49 -6.15 -3.38
CA GLY A 8 -0.02 -7.25 -2.56
C GLY A 8 -0.53 -6.83 -1.19
N THR A 9 -0.21 -5.60 -0.76
CA THR A 9 -0.70 -5.03 0.51
C THR A 9 -2.21 -4.87 0.57
N VAL A 10 -2.88 -4.71 -0.57
CA VAL A 10 -4.34 -4.63 -0.64
C VAL A 10 -4.97 -5.94 -0.20
N PHE A 11 -4.51 -7.09 -0.71
CA PHE A 11 -5.03 -8.41 -0.34
C PHE A 11 -4.83 -8.71 1.16
N MET A 12 -3.67 -8.37 1.72
CA MET A 12 -3.42 -8.54 3.16
C MET A 12 -4.28 -7.61 4.02
N SER A 13 -4.58 -6.40 3.53
CA SER A 13 -5.46 -5.46 4.24
C SER A 13 -6.92 -5.92 4.21
N LEU A 14 -7.36 -6.51 3.09
CA LEU A 14 -8.67 -7.14 2.97
C LEU A 14 -8.80 -8.34 3.93
N LEU A 15 -7.78 -9.22 3.95
CA LEU A 15 -7.72 -10.37 4.85
C LEU A 15 -7.72 -9.93 6.33
N ALA A 16 -6.95 -8.90 6.68
CA ALA A 16 -6.93 -8.36 8.03
C ALA A 16 -8.30 -7.79 8.45
N GLY A 17 -9.03 -7.18 7.50
CA GLY A 17 -10.40 -6.73 7.74
C GLY A 17 -11.37 -7.88 7.98
N ALA A 18 -11.32 -8.91 7.13
CA ALA A 18 -12.18 -10.09 7.25
C ALA A 18 -11.93 -10.88 8.55
N LEU A 19 -10.67 -10.99 9.01
CA LEU A 19 -10.31 -11.78 10.18
C LEU A 19 -10.46 -11.04 11.53
N PHE A 20 -10.17 -9.73 11.57
CA PHE A 20 -10.07 -8.99 12.84
C PHE A 20 -11.13 -7.90 13.01
N GLY A 21 -11.97 -7.66 12.00
CA GLY A 21 -12.97 -6.59 11.99
C GLY A 21 -12.36 -5.20 11.77
N VAL A 22 -13.21 -4.16 11.73
CA VAL A 22 -12.82 -2.83 11.25
C VAL A 22 -11.71 -2.22 12.11
N PHE A 23 -11.93 -2.09 13.42
CA PHE A 23 -11.02 -1.33 14.29
C PHE A 23 -9.65 -1.99 14.44
N LYS A 24 -9.62 -3.30 14.69
CA LYS A 24 -8.35 -4.05 14.83
C LYS A 24 -7.65 -4.23 13.49
N GLY A 25 -8.39 -4.47 12.41
CA GLY A 25 -7.86 -4.58 11.05
C GLY A 25 -7.20 -3.28 10.59
N VAL A 26 -7.88 -2.14 10.78
CA VAL A 26 -7.32 -0.81 10.43
C VAL A 26 -6.09 -0.51 11.26
N ALA A 27 -6.13 -0.72 12.59
CA ALA A 27 -4.97 -0.49 13.44
C ALA A 27 -3.74 -1.32 13.00
N LEU A 28 -3.95 -2.60 12.70
CA LEU A 28 -2.89 -3.51 12.26
C LEU A 28 -2.33 -3.12 10.88
N VAL A 29 -3.20 -2.77 9.93
CA VAL A 29 -2.79 -2.32 8.59
C VAL A 29 -2.03 -1.01 8.66
N VAL A 30 -2.52 -0.02 9.41
CA VAL A 30 -1.84 1.28 9.54
C VAL A 30 -0.49 1.11 10.23
N PHE A 31 -0.40 0.30 11.28
CA PHE A 31 0.87 0.09 11.99
C PHE A 31 1.91 -0.62 11.12
N THR A 32 1.52 -1.71 10.45
CA THR A 32 2.40 -2.47 9.56
C THR A 32 2.82 -1.67 8.32
N ALA A 33 1.89 -0.91 7.74
CA ALA A 33 2.18 0.00 6.63
C ALA A 33 3.14 1.12 7.07
N THR A 34 2.87 1.78 8.19
CA THR A 34 3.74 2.84 8.71
C THR A 34 5.14 2.31 9.01
N ALA A 35 5.26 1.12 9.63
CA ALA A 35 6.55 0.48 9.86
C ALA A 35 7.30 0.21 8.54
N GLY A 36 6.61 -0.33 7.53
CA GLY A 36 7.20 -0.57 6.21
C GLY A 36 7.64 0.71 5.48
N ALA A 37 6.82 1.76 5.57
CA ALA A 37 7.13 3.08 5.01
C ALA A 37 8.34 3.71 5.71
N SER A 38 8.46 3.57 7.04
CA SER A 38 9.62 4.01 7.80
C SER A 38 10.89 3.28 7.38
N SER A 39 10.86 1.94 7.24
CA SER A 39 12.01 1.18 6.74
C SER A 39 12.43 1.63 5.34
N CYS A 40 11.46 1.87 4.44
CA CYS A 40 11.73 2.39 3.09
C CYS A 40 12.36 3.80 3.13
N TYR A 41 11.87 4.67 4.01
CA TYR A 41 12.43 6.00 4.24
C TYR A 41 13.90 5.94 4.66
N PHE A 42 14.25 5.08 5.63
CA PHE A 42 15.63 4.93 6.07
C PHE A 42 16.52 4.33 4.98
N LEU A 43 16.02 3.33 4.26
CA LEU A 43 16.75 2.73 3.14
C LEU A 43 17.03 3.76 2.03
N SER A 44 16.03 4.56 1.66
CA SER A 44 16.20 5.65 0.70
C SER A 44 17.11 6.76 1.24
N LYS A 45 17.09 7.05 2.54
CA LYS A 45 18.00 8.02 3.14
C LYS A 45 19.47 7.59 3.02
N VAL A 46 19.77 6.30 3.21
CA VAL A 46 21.13 5.77 3.15
C VAL A 46 21.59 5.59 1.70
N VAL A 47 20.74 5.07 0.82
CA VAL A 47 21.11 4.69 -0.55
C VAL A 47 20.66 5.72 -1.59
N GLY A 48 19.41 6.18 -1.51
CA GLY A 48 18.81 7.08 -2.49
C GLY A 48 19.36 8.50 -2.45
N ARG A 49 19.60 9.05 -1.26
CA ARG A 49 20.14 10.41 -1.08
C ARG A 49 21.51 10.61 -1.77
N PRO A 50 22.55 9.78 -1.52
CA PRO A 50 23.83 9.96 -2.19
C PRO A 50 23.74 9.71 -3.70
N LEU A 51 22.90 8.78 -4.14
CA LEU A 51 22.73 8.47 -5.57
C LEU A 51 22.13 9.66 -6.34
N VAL A 52 21.06 10.28 -5.82
CA VAL A 52 20.43 11.45 -6.47
C VAL A 52 21.32 12.69 -6.38
N PHE A 53 22.04 12.87 -5.27
CA PHE A 53 23.02 13.95 -5.15
C PHE A 53 24.13 13.84 -6.20
N SER A 54 24.58 12.61 -6.52
CA SER A 54 25.59 12.38 -7.56
C SER A 54 25.06 12.54 -8.98
N LEU A 55 23.78 12.24 -9.24
CA LEU A 55 23.20 12.28 -10.59
C LEU A 55 22.63 13.65 -10.96
N TRP A 56 21.96 14.34 -10.03
CA TRP A 56 21.29 15.64 -10.28
C TRP A 56 21.35 16.57 -9.05
N PRO A 57 22.54 17.10 -8.72
CA PRO A 57 22.73 17.97 -7.55
C PRO A 57 21.91 19.28 -7.64
N ASP A 58 21.83 19.90 -8.83
CA ASP A 58 21.17 21.20 -9.02
C ASP A 58 19.64 21.13 -8.85
N LYS A 59 19.02 20.04 -9.33
CA LYS A 59 17.58 19.83 -9.14
C LYS A 59 17.28 19.51 -7.69
N LEU A 60 18.13 18.72 -7.04
CA LEU A 60 17.97 18.35 -5.64
C LEU A 60 18.03 19.56 -4.72
N SER A 61 19.02 20.45 -4.90
CA SER A 61 19.16 21.68 -4.12
C SER A 61 17.97 22.62 -4.32
N PHE A 62 17.44 22.75 -5.55
CA PHE A 62 16.23 23.50 -5.83
C PHE A 62 15.02 22.98 -5.05
N PHE A 63 14.76 21.66 -5.07
CA PHE A 63 13.65 21.06 -4.34
C PHE A 63 13.84 21.17 -2.82
N GLN A 64 15.05 20.98 -2.31
CA GLN A 64 15.36 21.16 -0.90
C GLN A 64 15.12 22.62 -0.45
N ALA A 65 15.46 23.60 -1.28
CA ALA A 65 15.18 25.01 -1.00
C ALA A 65 13.67 25.30 -0.96
N GLN A 66 12.89 24.72 -1.89
CA GLN A 66 11.43 24.84 -1.87
C GLN A 66 10.79 24.21 -0.61
N VAL A 67 11.30 23.05 -0.18
CA VAL A 67 10.87 22.38 1.05
C VAL A 67 11.26 23.22 2.28
N ALA A 68 12.46 23.80 2.30
CA ALA A 68 12.93 24.66 3.37
C ALA A 68 12.06 25.92 3.53
N GLN A 69 11.66 26.54 2.41
CA GLN A 69 10.80 27.73 2.40
C GLN A 69 9.38 27.44 2.92
N ARG A 70 8.89 26.20 2.78
CA ARG A 70 7.53 25.80 3.18
C ARG A 70 7.50 24.89 4.41
N ARG A 71 8.54 24.95 5.25
CA ARG A 71 8.73 24.05 6.40
C ARG A 71 7.54 23.98 7.35
N GLU A 72 6.90 25.12 7.62
CA GLU A 72 5.77 25.21 8.56
C GLU A 72 4.53 24.46 8.08
N CYS A 73 4.32 24.36 6.77
CA CYS A 73 3.16 23.68 6.20
C CYS A 73 3.47 22.27 5.68
N LEU A 74 4.70 21.75 5.83
CA LEU A 74 5.12 20.47 5.23
C LEU A 74 4.23 19.30 5.61
N LEU A 75 3.74 19.26 6.85
CA LEU A 75 2.83 18.23 7.33
C LEU A 75 1.51 18.24 6.54
N ASN A 76 0.93 19.42 6.31
CA ASN A 76 -0.30 19.57 5.55
C ASN A 76 -0.11 19.20 4.08
N TYR A 77 1.01 19.57 3.46
CA TYR A 77 1.35 19.15 2.11
C TYR A 77 1.50 17.63 2.00
N MET A 78 2.20 17.01 2.96
CA MET A 78 2.36 15.55 3.03
C MET A 78 1.02 14.83 3.22
N LEU A 79 0.17 15.33 4.11
CA LEU A 79 -1.17 14.79 4.31
C LEU A 79 -2.00 14.89 3.05
N PHE A 80 -1.99 16.04 2.37
CA PHE A 80 -2.71 16.25 1.12
C PHE A 80 -2.27 15.26 0.04
N LEU A 81 -0.96 15.06 -0.12
CA LEU A 81 -0.38 14.09 -1.06
C LEU A 81 -0.68 12.62 -0.72
N ARG A 82 -0.96 12.32 0.56
CA ARG A 82 -1.30 10.95 1.00
C ARG A 82 -2.79 10.68 0.97
N PHE A 83 -3.61 11.68 1.23
CA PHE A 83 -5.07 11.59 1.08
C PHE A 83 -5.50 11.57 -0.37
N THR A 84 -4.83 12.37 -1.20
CA THR A 84 -5.07 12.39 -2.64
C THR A 84 -4.06 11.43 -3.25
N PRO A 85 -4.44 10.21 -3.67
CA PRO A 85 -3.51 9.17 -4.12
C PRO A 85 -2.93 9.47 -5.51
N THR A 86 -2.51 10.72 -5.76
CA THR A 86 -1.91 11.20 -7.00
C THR A 86 -0.54 10.60 -7.23
N LEU A 87 0.21 10.36 -6.14
CA LEU A 87 1.53 9.76 -6.18
C LEU A 87 1.52 8.37 -5.50
N PRO A 88 2.23 7.39 -6.07
CA PRO A 88 2.41 6.10 -5.43
C PRO A 88 3.06 6.26 -4.05
N ASN A 89 2.57 5.51 -3.05
CA ASN A 89 3.10 5.55 -1.69
C ASN A 89 4.62 5.36 -1.65
N THR A 90 5.17 4.49 -2.50
CA THR A 90 6.61 4.32 -2.52
C THR A 90 7.37 5.53 -3.05
N PHE A 91 6.83 6.21 -4.07
CA PHE A 91 7.46 7.42 -4.57
C PHE A 91 7.59 8.45 -3.45
N ILE A 92 6.53 8.64 -2.66
CA ILE A 92 6.56 9.53 -1.48
C ILE A 92 7.61 9.03 -0.47
N ASN A 93 7.62 7.73 -0.14
CA ASN A 93 8.57 7.17 0.84
C ASN A 93 10.04 7.34 0.42
N VAL A 94 10.34 7.23 -0.87
CA VAL A 94 11.70 7.38 -1.42
C VAL A 94 12.07 8.85 -1.58
N ALA A 95 11.17 9.69 -2.09
CA ALA A 95 11.43 11.11 -2.34
C ALA A 95 11.58 11.91 -1.03
N SER A 96 10.81 11.58 0.01
CA SER A 96 10.81 12.29 1.30
C SER A 96 12.22 12.51 1.91
N PRO A 97 13.06 11.48 2.10
CA PRO A 97 14.41 11.66 2.63
C PRO A 97 15.37 12.34 1.66
N ILE A 98 15.10 12.28 0.35
CA ILE A 98 15.91 12.92 -0.70
C ILE A 98 15.71 14.44 -0.64
N VAL A 99 14.46 14.91 -0.55
CA VAL A 99 14.12 16.33 -0.42
C VAL A 99 14.24 16.88 1.03
N ASP A 100 14.87 16.11 1.92
CA ASP A 100 15.18 16.47 3.31
C ASP A 100 13.96 16.77 4.21
N ILE A 101 12.86 16.04 4.00
CA ILE A 101 11.69 16.13 4.87
C ILE A 101 11.98 15.43 6.20
N PRO A 102 11.70 16.07 7.36
CA PRO A 102 11.92 15.44 8.66
C PRO A 102 11.13 14.14 8.85
N TYR A 103 11.78 13.10 9.40
CA TYR A 103 11.15 11.80 9.67
C TYR A 103 9.88 11.92 10.52
N ARG A 104 9.84 12.84 11.50
CA ARG A 104 8.67 13.06 12.36
C ARG A 104 7.44 13.49 11.55
N ILE A 105 7.63 14.41 10.59
CA ILE A 105 6.57 14.90 9.72
C ILE A 105 6.12 13.78 8.79
N PHE A 106 7.08 13.07 8.18
CA PHE A 106 6.79 11.92 7.33
C PHE A 106 6.00 10.84 8.07
N PHE A 107 6.43 10.45 9.28
CA PHE A 107 5.78 9.43 10.09
C PHE A 107 4.35 9.83 10.45
N LEU A 108 4.13 11.05 10.97
CA LEU A 108 2.79 11.53 11.33
C LEU A 108 1.87 11.61 10.11
N ALA A 109 2.36 12.17 9.00
CA ALA A 109 1.56 12.26 7.78
C ALA A 109 1.26 10.88 7.18
N THR A 110 2.19 9.92 7.29
CA THR A 110 1.98 8.53 6.85
C THR A 110 0.94 7.85 7.73
N PHE A 111 1.11 7.92 9.04
CA PHE A 111 0.23 7.30 10.01
C PHE A 111 -1.21 7.81 9.87
N ILE A 112 -1.40 9.13 9.80
CA ILE A 112 -2.72 9.75 9.65
C ILE A 112 -3.27 9.58 8.23
N GLY A 113 -2.44 9.81 7.22
CA GLY A 113 -2.82 9.77 5.80
C GLY A 113 -3.26 8.38 5.32
N LEU A 114 -2.75 7.31 5.95
CA LEU A 114 -3.13 5.94 5.62
C LEU A 114 -4.46 5.51 6.26
N ILE A 115 -4.95 6.20 7.31
CA ILE A 115 -6.17 5.78 8.04
C ILE A 115 -7.39 5.70 7.11
N PRO A 116 -7.73 6.72 6.29
CA PRO A 116 -8.92 6.65 5.44
C PRO A 116 -8.82 5.53 4.39
N ALA A 117 -7.66 5.39 3.75
CA ALA A 117 -7.42 4.34 2.76
C ALA A 117 -7.49 2.94 3.39
N ALA A 118 -6.89 2.77 4.58
CA ALA A 118 -6.95 1.53 5.35
C ALA A 118 -8.38 1.21 5.79
N TYR A 119 -9.14 2.22 6.24
CA TYR A 119 -10.54 2.06 6.62
C TYR A 119 -11.40 1.59 5.45
N ILE A 120 -11.31 2.24 4.29
CA ILE A 120 -12.05 1.86 3.08
C ILE A 120 -11.69 0.43 2.68
N THR A 121 -10.39 0.10 2.67
CA THR A 121 -9.93 -1.24 2.27
C THR A 121 -10.38 -2.31 3.25
N VAL A 122 -10.26 -2.09 4.56
CA VAL A 122 -10.71 -3.02 5.59
C VAL A 122 -12.22 -3.19 5.57
N LYS A 123 -13.00 -2.12 5.40
CA LYS A 123 -14.45 -2.17 5.20
C LYS A 123 -14.83 -2.98 3.98
N ALA A 124 -14.13 -2.80 2.86
CA ALA A 124 -14.32 -3.62 1.66
C ALA A 124 -13.98 -5.09 1.94
N GLY A 125 -12.93 -5.37 2.71
CA GLY A 125 -12.57 -6.73 3.15
C GLY A 125 -13.65 -7.40 4.00
N ILE A 126 -14.31 -6.64 4.86
CA ILE A 126 -15.44 -7.13 5.66
C ILE A 126 -16.69 -7.33 4.80
N ALA A 127 -17.00 -6.42 3.87
CA ALA A 127 -18.11 -6.63 2.95
C ALA A 127 -17.90 -7.89 2.09
N LEU A 128 -16.65 -8.16 1.69
CA LEU A 128 -16.26 -9.41 1.02
C LEU A 128 -16.31 -10.63 1.97
N GLY A 129 -16.00 -10.44 3.26
CA GLY A 129 -16.05 -11.48 4.29
C GLY A 129 -17.46 -11.78 4.82
N GLU A 130 -18.38 -10.81 4.83
CA GLU A 130 -19.80 -10.98 5.19
C GLU A 130 -20.56 -11.71 4.08
N LEU A 131 -20.11 -11.58 2.82
CA LEU A 131 -20.54 -12.46 1.73
C LEU A 131 -20.08 -13.93 1.93
N GLN A 132 -19.24 -14.19 2.91
CA GLN A 132 -18.75 -15.50 3.33
C GLN A 132 -18.87 -15.65 4.86
N SER A 133 -20.06 -15.42 5.44
CA SER A 133 -20.34 -15.95 6.77
C SER A 133 -19.91 -17.43 6.79
N VAL A 134 -18.96 -17.74 7.65
CA VAL A 134 -18.13 -18.96 7.66
C VAL A 134 -18.96 -20.25 7.86
N GLY A 135 -20.29 -20.13 7.97
CA GLY A 135 -21.25 -21.24 7.94
C GLY A 135 -21.65 -21.73 6.54
N ASP A 136 -21.43 -20.97 5.47
CA ASP A 136 -21.84 -21.35 4.09
C ASP A 136 -20.66 -21.79 3.19
N LEU A 137 -19.42 -21.60 3.69
CA LEU A 137 -18.19 -22.09 3.04
C LEU A 137 -18.00 -23.61 3.15
N TYR A 138 -18.78 -24.26 4.01
CA TYR A 138 -18.92 -25.72 4.06
C TYR A 138 -20.13 -26.24 3.27
N ASP A 139 -20.84 -25.38 2.52
CA ASP A 139 -21.84 -25.89 1.61
C ASP A 139 -21.13 -26.52 0.40
N PHE A 140 -21.36 -27.82 0.21
CA PHE A 140 -20.80 -28.66 -0.86
C PHE A 140 -20.96 -28.01 -2.26
N LYS A 141 -21.95 -27.13 -2.39
CA LYS A 141 -22.28 -26.32 -3.56
C LYS A 141 -21.21 -25.30 -3.94
N SER A 142 -20.56 -24.66 -2.98
CA SER A 142 -19.49 -23.66 -3.23
C SER A 142 -18.22 -24.33 -3.74
N ILE A 143 -17.86 -25.49 -3.15
CA ILE A 143 -16.76 -26.33 -3.61
C ILE A 143 -17.05 -26.86 -5.02
N ALA A 144 -18.27 -27.36 -5.26
CA ALA A 144 -18.69 -27.82 -6.59
C ALA A 144 -18.66 -26.71 -7.65
N THR A 145 -19.05 -25.48 -7.29
CA THR A 145 -19.05 -24.34 -8.22
C THR A 145 -17.62 -23.91 -8.58
N LEU A 146 -16.72 -23.83 -7.59
CA LEU A 146 -15.29 -23.55 -7.84
C LEU A 146 -14.63 -24.65 -8.68
N PHE A 147 -15.00 -25.91 -8.45
CA PHE A 147 -14.55 -27.03 -9.27
C PHE A 147 -15.03 -26.92 -10.72
N ILE A 148 -16.31 -26.59 -10.94
CA ILE A 148 -16.86 -26.39 -12.30
C ILE A 148 -16.19 -25.22 -13.00
N ILE A 149 -15.97 -24.09 -12.32
CA ILE A 149 -15.25 -22.94 -12.90
C ILE A 149 -13.81 -23.33 -13.25
N GLY A 150 -13.14 -24.11 -12.40
CA GLY A 150 -11.82 -24.66 -12.68
C GLY A 150 -11.80 -25.55 -13.93
N VAL A 151 -12.75 -26.47 -14.04
CA VAL A 151 -12.88 -27.35 -15.21
C VAL A 151 -13.19 -26.54 -16.47
N VAL A 152 -14.14 -25.61 -16.42
CA VAL A 152 -14.53 -24.77 -17.57
C VAL A 152 -13.38 -23.85 -18.00
N SER A 153 -12.56 -23.37 -17.07
CA SER A 153 -11.37 -22.56 -17.39
C SER A 153 -10.27 -23.38 -18.05
N VAL A 154 -10.09 -24.64 -17.64
CA VAL A 154 -9.08 -25.57 -18.17
C VAL A 154 -9.49 -26.22 -19.50
N THR A 155 -10.80 -26.40 -19.72
CA THR A 155 -11.35 -27.00 -20.94
C THR A 155 -10.88 -26.32 -22.24
N PRO A 156 -10.96 -24.98 -22.41
CA PRO A 156 -10.47 -24.32 -23.61
C PRO A 156 -8.94 -24.35 -23.72
N THR A 157 -8.21 -24.42 -22.61
CA THR A 157 -6.74 -24.51 -22.60
C THR A 157 -6.24 -25.87 -23.05
N LEU A 158 -6.96 -26.96 -22.75
CA LEU A 158 -6.65 -28.31 -23.23
C LEU A 158 -7.06 -28.50 -24.69
N MET A 159 -8.20 -27.96 -25.13
CA MET A 159 -8.64 -28.06 -26.53
C MET A 159 -7.76 -27.27 -27.51
N SER A 160 -7.08 -26.22 -27.03
CA SER A 160 -6.12 -25.43 -27.81
C SER A 160 -4.84 -26.21 -28.17
N LYS A 161 -4.43 -27.21 -27.36
CA LYS A 161 -3.20 -27.98 -27.61
C LYS A 161 -3.33 -29.13 -28.62
N THR A 162 -4.54 -29.51 -29.03
CA THR A 162 -4.75 -30.64 -29.96
C THR A 162 -4.87 -30.19 -31.43
N LYS A 163 -4.68 -28.90 -31.73
CA LYS A 163 -4.73 -28.34 -33.09
C LYS A 163 -3.37 -27.87 -33.64
N SER A 164 -2.27 -28.44 -33.15
CA SER A 164 -0.95 -28.30 -33.78
C SER A 164 -0.38 -29.65 -34.17
#